data_AF-A0A669DN15-F1
#
_entry.id   AF-A0A669DN15-F1
#
_cell.length_a   1.000
_cell.length_b   1.000
_cell.length_c   1.000
_cell.angle_alpha   90.00
_cell.angle_beta   90.00
_cell.angle_gamma   90.00
#
_symmetry.space_group_name_H-M   'P 1'
#
loop_
_entity.id
_entity.type
_entity.pdbx_description
1 polymer ?
#
loop_
_entity_poly.entity_id
_entity_poly.type
_entity_poly.pdbx_seq_one_letter_code
_entity_poly.pdbx_strand_id
1 'polypeptide(L)'
;MIDLKIKFCYPRTVEELLQQVASLHEPTNTSPTPPSLIIVDRLESFLSGPGGSSQSGFHPEEKSCAAHIAALLCDTAAFLTQVLEQRGSSSAPCRIIASFLPEVNAGGDPSATDPILDVLDRYFQVRCTLDQDRGYEATAALFLSDIR
;
A
#
# COMPACT_ATOMS: atom_id res chain seq x y z
N MET A 1 -15.92 24.46 4.08
CA MET A 1 -16.57 23.13 3.98
C MET A 1 -15.59 22.26 3.21
N ILE A 2 -15.06 21.19 3.81
CA ILE A 2 -14.15 20.28 3.11
C ILE A 2 -15.06 19.25 2.45
N ASP A 3 -15.26 19.33 1.13
CA ASP A 3 -15.98 18.29 0.39
C ASP A 3 -15.11 17.03 0.34
N LEU A 4 -15.28 16.14 1.32
CA LEU A 4 -14.58 14.87 1.37
C LEU A 4 -15.25 13.89 0.41
N LYS A 5 -14.76 13.85 -0.84
CA LYS A 5 -15.19 12.86 -1.83
C LYS A 5 -14.25 11.66 -1.82
N ILE A 6 -14.69 10.57 -1.23
CA ILE A 6 -13.97 9.28 -1.23
C ILE A 6 -14.35 8.52 -2.50
N LYS A 7 -13.36 7.99 -3.23
CA LYS A 7 -13.54 7.10 -4.38
C LYS A 7 -12.94 5.75 -4.06
N PHE A 8 -13.75 4.70 -4.15
CA PHE A 8 -13.31 3.32 -4.03
C PHE A 8 -13.06 2.73 -5.42
N CYS A 9 -11.94 2.05 -5.57
CA CYS A 9 -11.54 1.33 -6.77
C CYS A 9 -11.12 -0.09 -6.37
N TYR A 10 -11.52 -1.08 -7.15
CA TYR A 10 -11.24 -2.50 -6.86
C TYR A 10 -10.62 -3.19 -8.10
N PRO A 11 -9.38 -2.82 -8.46
CA PRO A 11 -8.68 -3.47 -9.56
C PRO A 11 -8.48 -4.95 -9.23
N ARG A 12 -8.70 -5.82 -10.23
CA ARG A 12 -8.52 -7.26 -10.14
C ARG A 12 -7.13 -7.71 -10.58
N THR A 13 -6.44 -6.89 -11.36
CA THR A 13 -5.11 -7.19 -11.88
C THR A 13 -4.18 -6.00 -11.66
N VAL A 14 -2.87 -6.24 -11.82
CA VAL A 14 -1.87 -5.18 -11.74
C VAL A 14 -2.05 -4.15 -12.86
N GLU A 15 -2.42 -4.58 -14.06
CA GLU A 15 -2.65 -3.69 -15.20
C GLU A 15 -3.83 -2.76 -14.93
N GLU A 16 -4.91 -3.26 -14.33
CA GLU A 16 -6.05 -2.43 -13.93
C GLU A 16 -5.66 -1.40 -12.87
N LEU A 17 -4.85 -1.80 -11.89
CA LEU A 17 -4.33 -0.88 -10.86
C LEU A 17 -3.47 0.21 -11.50
N LEU A 18 -2.50 -0.16 -12.33
CA LEU A 18 -1.61 0.78 -13.03
C LEU A 18 -2.41 1.74 -13.91
N GLN A 19 -3.40 1.24 -14.66
CA GLN A 19 -4.24 2.08 -15.51
C GLN A 19 -5.07 3.07 -14.69
N GLN A 20 -5.62 2.65 -13.56
CA GLN A 20 -6.38 3.54 -12.67
C GLN A 20 -5.50 4.62 -12.05
N VAL A 21 -4.31 4.26 -11.57
CA VAL A 21 -3.35 5.22 -11.01
C VAL A 21 -2.88 6.18 -12.11
N ALA A 22 -2.52 5.68 -13.28
CA ALA A 22 -2.11 6.50 -14.41
C ALA A 22 -3.21 7.49 -14.85
N SER A 23 -4.48 7.07 -14.84
CA SER A 23 -5.60 7.95 -15.21
C SER A 23 -5.78 9.17 -14.28
N LEU A 24 -5.19 9.16 -13.07
CA LEU A 24 -5.19 10.33 -12.19
C LEU A 24 -4.33 11.48 -12.73
N HIS A 25 -3.42 11.22 -13.67
CA HIS A 25 -2.66 12.25 -14.37
C HIS A 25 -3.49 12.97 -15.44
N GLU A 26 -4.58 12.37 -15.88
CA GLU A 26 -5.41 12.96 -16.91
C GLU A 26 -6.25 14.10 -16.31
N PRO A 27 -6.20 15.31 -16.90
CA PRO A 27 -6.99 16.43 -16.42
C PRO A 27 -8.48 16.08 -16.57
N THR A 28 -9.14 15.79 -15.46
CA THR A 28 -10.55 15.44 -15.49
C THR A 28 -11.36 16.73 -15.63
N ASN A 29 -11.95 16.95 -16.82
CA ASN A 29 -12.90 18.06 -17.06
C ASN A 29 -14.15 18.00 -16.15
N THR A 30 -14.32 16.93 -15.36
CA THR A 30 -15.52 16.60 -14.59
C THR A 30 -15.29 16.34 -13.10
N SER A 31 -14.03 16.25 -12.63
CA SER A 31 -13.71 16.07 -11.21
C SER A 31 -13.34 17.41 -10.60
N PRO A 32 -14.13 17.95 -9.66
CA PRO A 32 -13.87 19.30 -9.21
C PRO A 32 -12.67 19.36 -8.30
N THR A 33 -12.05 18.27 -7.78
CA THR A 33 -10.86 18.33 -6.90
C THR A 33 -9.96 17.10 -7.03
N PRO A 34 -8.63 17.27 -7.18
CA PRO A 34 -7.68 16.15 -7.19
C PRO A 34 -7.59 15.46 -5.80
N PRO A 35 -7.32 14.14 -5.74
CA PRO A 35 -7.18 13.45 -4.46
C PRO A 35 -5.92 13.89 -3.71
N SER A 36 -6.05 14.11 -2.39
CA SER A 36 -4.95 14.42 -1.48
C SER A 36 -4.42 13.19 -0.72
N LEU A 37 -5.07 12.04 -0.85
CA LEU A 37 -4.64 10.77 -0.25
C LEU A 37 -5.00 9.61 -1.18
N ILE A 38 -4.04 8.72 -1.42
CA ILE A 38 -4.21 7.45 -2.12
C ILE A 38 -3.92 6.33 -1.12
N ILE A 39 -4.83 5.37 -1.02
CA ILE A 39 -4.66 4.18 -0.20
C ILE A 39 -4.68 2.97 -1.13
N VAL A 40 -3.63 2.16 -1.09
CA VAL A 40 -3.54 0.87 -1.78
C VAL A 40 -3.54 -0.22 -0.72
N ASP A 41 -4.61 -0.99 -0.66
CA ASP A 41 -4.72 -2.11 0.28
C ASP A 41 -4.17 -3.41 -0.35
N ARG A 42 -3.48 -4.22 0.45
CA ARG A 42 -2.94 -5.53 0.12
C ARG A 42 -2.09 -5.52 -1.15
N LEU A 43 -1.05 -4.68 -1.17
CA LEU A 43 -0.17 -4.53 -2.31
C LEU A 43 0.45 -5.88 -2.75
N GLU A 44 0.72 -6.78 -1.81
CA GLU A 44 1.22 -8.14 -2.06
C GLU A 44 0.36 -8.95 -3.02
N SER A 45 -0.96 -8.69 -3.04
CA SER A 45 -1.92 -9.42 -3.88
C SER A 45 -1.75 -9.12 -5.37
N PHE A 46 -1.12 -7.99 -5.72
CA PHE A 46 -0.83 -7.61 -7.11
C PHE A 46 0.54 -8.08 -7.60
N LEU A 47 1.38 -8.58 -6.69
CA LEU A 47 2.74 -9.03 -6.99
C LEU A 47 2.80 -10.53 -7.24
N SER A 48 1.89 -11.29 -6.62
CA SER A 48 1.82 -12.74 -6.77
C SER A 48 1.13 -13.09 -8.10
N GLY A 49 1.84 -13.78 -9.00
CA GLY A 49 1.28 -14.21 -10.28
C GLY A 49 0.11 -15.21 -10.13
N PRO A 50 -0.69 -15.47 -11.19
CA PRO A 50 -1.85 -16.38 -11.16
C PRO A 50 -1.53 -17.85 -10.80
N GLY A 51 -0.24 -18.22 -10.74
CA GLY A 51 0.22 -19.53 -10.30
C GLY A 51 0.94 -19.39 -8.97
N GLY A 52 0.23 -19.70 -7.88
CA GLY A 52 0.75 -19.57 -6.52
C GLY A 52 2.14 -20.17 -6.33
N SER A 53 2.94 -19.44 -5.55
CA SER A 53 4.17 -19.83 -4.85
C SER A 53 4.62 -21.28 -5.05
N SER A 54 5.18 -21.55 -6.24
CA SER A 54 5.80 -22.83 -6.56
C SER A 54 7.31 -22.67 -6.47
N GLN A 55 7.82 -22.85 -5.25
CA GLN A 55 9.18 -23.24 -4.90
C GLN A 55 10.33 -22.30 -5.33
N SER A 56 11.04 -21.80 -4.31
CA SER A 56 12.40 -21.27 -4.36
C SER A 56 12.61 -19.86 -4.96
N GLY A 57 12.34 -18.86 -4.11
CA GLY A 57 12.93 -17.53 -4.22
C GLY A 57 12.07 -16.52 -4.99
N PHE A 58 11.94 -15.33 -4.42
CA PHE A 58 11.27 -14.18 -5.06
C PHE A 58 11.77 -13.98 -6.48
N HIS A 59 10.86 -14.06 -7.45
CA HIS A 59 11.20 -13.93 -8.86
C HIS A 59 11.62 -12.48 -9.17
N PRO A 60 12.63 -12.24 -10.03
CA PRO A 60 13.01 -10.88 -10.45
C PRO A 60 11.84 -10.05 -11.00
N GLU A 61 10.82 -10.72 -11.56
CA GLU A 61 9.61 -10.10 -12.08
C GLU A 61 8.76 -9.46 -10.98
N GLU A 62 8.63 -10.10 -9.82
CA GLU A 62 7.86 -9.59 -8.68
C GLU A 62 8.52 -8.32 -8.11
N LYS A 63 9.86 -8.32 -8.00
CA LYS A 63 10.64 -7.15 -7.59
C LYS A 63 10.49 -5.99 -8.56
N SER A 64 10.54 -6.29 -9.86
CA SER A 64 10.32 -5.29 -10.92
C SER A 64 8.90 -4.73 -10.85
N CYS A 65 7.91 -5.59 -10.65
CA CYS A 65 6.51 -5.21 -10.50
C CYS A 65 6.30 -4.29 -9.27
N ALA A 66 6.84 -4.67 -8.11
CA ALA A 66 6.79 -3.85 -6.90
C ALA A 66 7.43 -2.48 -7.09
N ALA A 67 8.61 -2.43 -7.71
CA ALA A 67 9.29 -1.18 -8.04
C ALA A 67 8.46 -0.33 -9.00
N HIS A 68 7.82 -0.95 -10.00
CA HIS A 68 7.02 -0.26 -10.99
C HIS A 68 5.75 0.36 -10.38
N ILE A 69 5.00 -0.41 -9.58
CA ILE A 69 3.81 0.10 -8.88
C ILE A 69 4.21 1.23 -7.92
N ALA A 70 5.25 1.03 -7.10
CA ALA A 70 5.70 2.04 -6.14
C ALA A 70 6.17 3.33 -6.84
N ALA A 71 6.95 3.21 -7.93
CA ALA A 71 7.40 4.34 -8.72
C ALA A 71 6.22 5.15 -9.29
N LEU A 72 5.23 4.46 -9.89
CA LEU A 72 4.07 5.11 -10.47
C LEU A 72 3.21 5.81 -9.40
N LEU A 73 3.02 5.17 -8.23
CA LEU A 73 2.30 5.79 -7.12
C LEU A 73 3.01 7.06 -6.65
N CYS A 74 4.32 7.00 -6.42
CA CYS A 74 5.13 8.15 -6.02
C CYS A 74 5.07 9.29 -7.04
N ASP A 75 5.20 8.98 -8.33
CA ASP A 75 5.08 9.95 -9.43
C ASP A 75 3.69 10.61 -9.43
N THR A 76 2.64 9.79 -9.29
CA THR A 76 1.25 10.28 -9.22
C THR A 76 1.02 11.21 -8.03
N ALA A 77 1.55 10.88 -6.86
CA ALA A 77 1.42 11.75 -5.68
C ALA A 77 2.23 13.05 -5.84
N ALA A 78 3.39 13.02 -6.49
CA ALA A 78 4.15 14.21 -6.81
C ALA A 78 3.37 15.11 -7.79
N PHE A 79 2.81 14.55 -8.86
CA PHE A 79 1.94 15.26 -9.79
C PHE A 79 0.73 15.89 -9.07
N LEU A 80 -0.01 15.09 -8.29
CA LEU A 80 -1.19 15.57 -7.58
C LEU A 80 -0.85 16.64 -6.54
N THR A 81 0.32 16.55 -5.91
CA THR A 81 0.83 17.61 -5.02
C THR A 81 0.98 18.93 -5.77
N GLN A 82 1.62 18.92 -6.95
CA GLN A 82 1.75 20.12 -7.78
C GLN A 82 0.38 20.69 -8.18
N VAL A 83 -0.56 19.83 -8.57
CA VAL A 83 -1.92 20.27 -8.93
C VAL A 83 -2.66 20.87 -7.73
N LEU A 84 -2.52 20.28 -6.54
CA LEU A 84 -3.10 20.77 -5.29
C LEU A 84 -2.51 22.14 -4.90
N GLU A 85 -1.19 22.30 -5.00
CA GLU A 85 -0.48 23.55 -4.70
C GLU A 85 -0.89 24.70 -5.64
N GLN A 86 -1.02 24.41 -6.94
CA GLN A 86 -1.46 25.39 -7.94
C GLN A 86 -2.87 25.93 -7.67
N ARG A 87 -3.72 25.13 -7.02
CA ARG A 87 -5.11 25.48 -6.75
C ARG A 87 -5.29 26.29 -5.46
N GLY A 88 -4.34 26.27 -4.55
CA GLY A 88 -4.40 27.08 -3.34
C GLY A 88 -3.24 26.85 -2.38
N SER A 89 -2.71 27.94 -1.84
CA SER A 89 -1.49 27.98 -1.02
C SER A 89 -1.57 27.25 0.34
N SER A 90 -2.68 26.59 0.69
CA SER A 90 -2.87 25.89 1.97
C SER A 90 -3.17 24.39 1.83
N SER A 91 -3.16 23.83 0.62
CA SER A 91 -3.40 22.40 0.46
C SER A 91 -2.19 21.59 0.95
N ALA A 92 -2.44 20.60 1.81
CA ALA A 92 -1.45 19.60 2.14
C ALA A 92 -1.03 18.83 0.86
N PRO A 93 0.21 18.32 0.79
CA PRO A 93 0.66 17.49 -0.32
C PRO A 93 -0.16 16.20 -0.41
N CYS A 94 -0.24 15.62 -1.60
CA CYS A 94 -0.84 14.31 -1.79
C CYS A 94 0.01 13.25 -1.07
N ARG A 95 -0.64 12.34 -0.35
CA ARG A 95 0.02 11.26 0.40
C ARG A 95 -0.38 9.90 -0.12
N ILE A 96 0.50 8.92 0.09
CA ILE A 96 0.25 7.51 -0.25
C ILE A 96 0.35 6.69 1.02
N ILE A 97 -0.57 5.76 1.19
CA ILE A 97 -0.47 4.68 2.17
C ILE A 97 -0.64 3.37 1.39
N ALA A 98 0.34 2.49 1.48
CA ALA A 98 0.26 1.14 0.94
C ALA A 98 0.34 0.15 2.09
N SER A 99 -0.63 -0.77 2.19
CA SER A 99 -0.51 -1.90 3.10
C SER A 99 0.16 -3.07 2.37
N PHE A 100 1.03 -3.76 3.08
CA PHE A 100 1.75 -4.92 2.58
C PHE A 100 1.82 -5.95 3.70
N LEU A 101 1.33 -7.16 3.43
CA LEU A 101 1.47 -8.29 4.34
C LEU A 101 2.50 -9.28 3.76
N PRO A 102 3.69 -9.41 4.37
CA PRO A 102 4.67 -10.39 3.93
C PRO A 102 4.11 -11.80 4.09
N GLU A 103 4.38 -12.68 3.12
CA GLU A 103 4.06 -14.09 3.26
C GLU A 103 5.01 -14.67 4.32
N VAL A 104 4.49 -14.96 5.52
CA VAL A 104 5.27 -15.57 6.60
C VAL A 104 5.65 -16.97 6.14
N ASN A 105 6.90 -17.14 5.72
CA ASN A 105 7.50 -18.46 5.54
C ASN A 105 7.56 -19.12 6.91
N ALA A 106 6.60 -20.01 7.20
CA ALA A 106 6.60 -20.86 8.37
C ALA A 106 7.82 -21.79 8.33
N GLY A 107 8.97 -21.30 8.83
CA GLY A 107 10.25 -22.02 8.84
C GLY A 107 11.45 -21.23 8.31
N GLY A 108 11.28 -19.99 7.84
CA GLY A 108 12.38 -19.11 7.43
C GLY A 108 13.03 -18.38 8.61
N ASP A 109 14.33 -18.07 8.47
CA ASP A 109 15.08 -17.25 9.45
C ASP A 109 14.37 -15.89 9.63
N PRO A 110 13.94 -15.52 10.85
CA PRO A 110 13.27 -14.23 11.12
C PRO A 110 14.16 -13.01 10.84
N SER A 111 15.46 -13.22 10.60
CA SER A 111 16.41 -12.16 10.23
C SER A 111 16.45 -11.87 8.71
N ALA A 112 15.84 -12.70 7.86
CA ALA A 112 15.85 -12.47 6.42
C ALA A 112 14.80 -11.41 6.04
N THR A 113 15.25 -10.22 5.68
CA THR A 113 14.36 -9.17 5.16
C THR A 113 13.73 -9.63 3.84
N ASP A 114 12.42 -9.46 3.70
CA ASP A 114 11.72 -9.72 2.46
C ASP A 114 12.28 -8.80 1.36
N PRO A 115 12.84 -9.34 0.26
CA PRO A 115 13.45 -8.54 -0.78
C PRO A 115 12.45 -7.67 -1.56
N ILE A 116 11.15 -7.94 -1.46
CA ILE A 116 10.10 -7.04 -1.96
C ILE A 116 9.97 -5.84 -1.03
N LEU A 117 9.99 -6.05 0.30
CA LEU A 117 10.03 -4.94 1.26
C LEU A 117 11.25 -4.05 1.05
N ASP A 118 12.43 -4.63 0.79
CA ASP A 118 13.64 -3.85 0.46
C ASP A 118 13.45 -2.96 -0.78
N VAL A 119 12.66 -3.43 -1.76
CA VAL A 119 12.31 -2.62 -2.94
C VAL A 119 11.38 -1.48 -2.52
N LEU A 120 10.30 -1.79 -1.79
CA LEU A 120 9.28 -0.82 -1.37
C LEU A 120 9.85 0.25 -0.44
N ASP A 121 10.74 -0.12 0.49
CA ASP A 121 11.39 0.77 1.46
C ASP A 121 12.27 1.84 0.78
N ARG A 122 12.68 1.64 -0.48
CA ARG A 122 13.37 2.67 -1.29
C ARG A 122 12.44 3.76 -1.82
N TYR A 123 11.15 3.46 -1.97
CA TYR A 123 10.13 4.39 -2.49
C TYR A 123 9.31 5.02 -1.37
N PHE A 124 8.93 4.23 -0.37
CA PHE A 124 8.15 4.70 0.77
C PHE A 124 9.08 5.05 1.93
N GLN A 125 9.18 6.34 2.25
CA GLN A 125 10.11 6.83 3.27
C GLN A 125 9.76 6.40 4.71
N VAL A 126 8.51 6.01 4.96
CA VAL A 126 8.01 5.67 6.29
C VAL A 126 7.34 4.30 6.23
N ARG A 127 7.79 3.39 7.11
CA ARG A 127 7.20 2.08 7.31
C ARG A 127 6.54 2.01 8.67
N CYS A 128 5.24 1.70 8.69
CA CYS A 128 4.48 1.46 9.92
C CYS A 128 4.22 -0.04 10.05
N THR A 129 4.67 -0.66 11.15
CA THR A 129 4.35 -2.05 11.46
C THR A 129 3.21 -2.11 12.45
N LEU A 130 2.12 -2.77 12.08
CA LEU A 130 1.00 -3.05 12.99
C LEU A 130 1.21 -4.44 13.60
N ASP A 131 1.48 -4.51 14.91
CA ASP A 131 1.46 -5.77 15.64
C ASP A 131 0.09 -5.98 16.28
N GLN A 132 -0.32 -7.23 16.41
CA GLN A 132 -1.52 -7.58 17.15
C GLN A 132 -1.23 -7.32 18.63
N ASP A 133 -1.98 -6.42 19.27
CA ASP A 133 -1.73 -6.07 20.67
C ASP A 133 -2.00 -7.28 21.57
N ARG A 134 -0.95 -7.93 22.03
CA ARG A 134 -1.04 -9.15 22.87
C ARG A 134 -1.68 -8.88 24.25
N GLY A 135 -2.01 -7.63 24.57
CA GLY A 135 -2.64 -7.23 25.82
C GLY A 135 -4.02 -7.85 26.06
N TYR A 136 -4.79 -8.19 25.01
CA TYR A 136 -6.13 -8.76 25.19
C TYR A 136 -6.14 -10.26 25.50
N GLU A 137 -5.17 -11.05 25.00
CA GLU A 137 -5.10 -12.49 25.29
C GLU A 137 -4.62 -12.78 26.72
N ALA A 138 -3.70 -11.98 27.24
CA ALA A 138 -3.22 -12.11 28.62
C ALA A 138 -4.36 -11.85 29.63
N THR A 139 -5.27 -10.93 29.32
CA THR A 139 -6.40 -10.60 30.18
C THR A 139 -7.49 -11.68 30.12
N ALA A 140 -7.77 -12.25 28.94
CA ALA A 140 -8.71 -13.37 28.79
C ALA A 140 -8.27 -14.65 29.53
N ALA A 141 -6.96 -14.93 29.55
CA ALA A 141 -6.40 -16.05 30.31
C ALA A 141 -6.47 -15.84 31.84
N LEU A 142 -6.28 -14.59 32.30
CA LEU A 142 -6.45 -14.23 33.72
C LEU A 142 -7.92 -14.40 34.16
N PHE A 143 -8.89 -13.94 33.36
CA PHE A 143 -10.32 -14.08 33.68
C PHE A 143 -10.81 -15.54 33.74
N LEU A 144 -10.19 -16.46 32.99
CA LEU A 144 -10.51 -17.89 33.05
C LEU A 144 -9.85 -18.62 34.23
N SER A 145 -8.80 -18.05 34.83
CA SER A 145 -8.16 -18.63 36.02
C SER A 145 -8.87 -18.27 37.34
N ASP A 146 -9.73 -17.25 37.34
CA ASP A 146 -10.50 -16.78 38.50
C ASP A 146 -11.92 -17.39 38.62
N ILE A 147 -12.31 -18.30 37.72
CA ILE A 147 -13.60 -19.03 37.76
C ILE A 147 -13.35 -20.52 38.04
N ARG A 148 -12.62 -20.84 39.12
CA ARG A 148 -12.49 -22.21 39.64
C ARG A 148 -12.95 -22.30 41.10
#